data_AF-A0A2T3MXT6-F1
#
_entry.id   AF-A0A2T3MXT6-F1
#
_cell.length_a   1.000
_cell.length_b   1.000
_cell.length_c   1.000
_cell.angle_alpha   90.00
_cell.angle_beta   90.00
_cell.angle_gamma   90.00
#
_symmetry.space_group_name_H-M   'P 1'
#
loop_
_entity.id
_entity.type
_entity.pdbx_description
1 polymer ?
#
loop_
_entity_poly.entity_id
_entity_poly.type
_entity_poly.pdbx_seq_one_letter_code
_entity_poly.pdbx_strand_id
1 'polypeptide(L)' 'FQPHAMPWLAEFGVELDQWGRIQAPEGGDFAFQTTNPKIFAGGDAVRGSDLVVTAIDEGRRAADGILDFLDV' A
#
# COMPACT_ATOMS: atom_id res chain seq x y z
N PHE A 1 -9.66 11.21 4.95
CA PHE A 1 -9.83 10.52 3.65
C PHE A 1 -10.47 9.19 3.91
N GLN A 2 -11.54 8.89 3.18
CA GLN A 2 -12.20 7.59 3.20
C GLN A 2 -12.09 7.04 1.78
N PRO A 3 -11.41 5.89 1.59
CA PRO A 3 -11.31 5.27 0.28
C PRO A 3 -12.70 4.96 -0.27
N HIS A 4 -12.84 5.05 -1.59
CA HIS A 4 -13.98 4.45 -2.24
C HIS A 4 -13.91 2.92 -2.07
N ALA A 5 -15.06 2.24 -2.13
CA ALA A 5 -15.07 0.78 -2.08
C ALA A 5 -14.31 0.21 -3.29
N MET A 6 -13.35 -0.69 -3.03
CA MET A 6 -12.54 -1.37 -4.04
C MET A 6 -12.76 -2.89 -3.99
N PRO A 7 -13.99 -3.39 -4.26
CA PRO A 7 -14.32 -4.82 -4.10
C PRO A 7 -13.47 -5.72 -5.01
N TRP A 8 -12.98 -5.20 -6.13
CA TRP A 8 -12.12 -5.91 -7.07
C TRP A 8 -10.77 -6.33 -6.45
N LEU A 9 -10.29 -5.64 -5.40
CA LEU A 9 -9.05 -5.99 -4.70
C LEU A 9 -9.15 -7.34 -3.98
N ALA A 10 -10.35 -7.73 -3.54
CA ALA A 10 -10.58 -9.01 -2.87
C ALA A 10 -10.30 -10.20 -3.81
N GLU A 11 -10.56 -10.05 -5.12
CA GLU A 11 -10.27 -11.09 -6.12
C GLU A 11 -8.76 -11.34 -6.27
N PHE A 12 -7.94 -10.35 -5.91
CA PHE A 12 -6.49 -10.44 -5.90
C PHE A 12 -5.92 -10.74 -4.51
N GLY A 13 -6.75 -11.03 -3.50
CA GLY A 13 -6.27 -11.35 -2.15
C GLY A 13 -5.63 -10.17 -1.42
N VAL A 14 -6.03 -8.93 -1.75
CA VAL A 14 -5.60 -7.72 -1.04
C VAL A 14 -6.59 -7.43 0.08
N GLU A 15 -6.09 -7.44 1.31
CA GLU A 15 -6.89 -7.14 2.50
C GLU A 15 -6.97 -5.63 2.76
N LEU A 16 -8.12 -5.21 3.30
CA LEU A 16 -8.36 -3.84 3.74
C LEU A 16 -8.44 -3.77 5.26
N ASP A 17 -8.06 -2.64 5.84
CA ASP A 17 -8.22 -2.38 7.27
C ASP A 17 -9.68 -2.07 7.62
N GLN A 18 -9.96 -1.90 8.92
CA GLN A 18 -11.30 -1.58 9.42
C GLN A 18 -11.87 -0.22 8.91
N TRP A 19 -11.03 0.62 8.31
CA TRP A 19 -11.40 1.91 7.72
C TRP A 19 -11.48 1.86 6.18
N GLY A 20 -11.31 0.67 5.59
CA GLY A 20 -11.38 0.44 4.14
C GLY A 20 -10.10 0.82 3.37
N ARG A 21 -8.98 1.03 4.06
CA ARG A 21 -7.66 1.33 3.46
C ARG A 21 -6.92 0.05 3.15
N ILE A 22 -6.02 0.10 2.18
CA ILE A 22 -5.22 -1.07 1.80
C ILE A 22 -4.24 -1.40 2.92
N GLN A 23 -4.25 -2.66 3.39
CA GLN A 23 -3.25 -3.12 4.35
C GLN A 23 -1.92 -3.32 3.61
N ALA A 24 -0.99 -2.40 3.84
CA ALA A 24 0.35 -2.42 3.25
C ALA A 24 1.36 -1.85 4.25
N PRO A 25 1.82 -2.67 5.23
CA PRO A 25 2.72 -2.19 6.27
C PRO A 25 4.06 -1.76 5.70
N GLU A 26 4.62 -0.70 6.30
CA GLU A 26 5.95 -0.20 5.98
C GLU A 26 7.06 -1.21 6.35
N GLY A 27 6.90 -1.94 7.46
CA GLY A 27 7.90 -2.85 8.02
C GLY A 27 7.69 -4.33 7.70
N GLY A 28 7.17 -4.65 6.51
CA GLY A 28 7.06 -6.03 6.02
C GLY A 28 8.36 -6.58 5.41
N ASP A 29 8.27 -7.75 4.76
CA ASP A 29 9.40 -8.33 4.00
C ASP A 29 9.88 -7.37 2.90
N PHE A 30 8.94 -6.69 2.24
CA PHE A 30 9.18 -5.57 1.35
C PHE A 30 8.31 -4.39 1.77
N ALA A 31 8.87 -3.18 1.69
CA ALA A 31 8.18 -1.99 2.14
C ALA A 31 6.85 -1.81 1.38
N PHE A 32 5.76 -1.55 2.11
CA PHE A 32 4.44 -1.26 1.54
C PHE A 32 3.86 -2.40 0.67
N GLN A 33 4.31 -3.63 0.90
CA GLN A 33 3.73 -4.82 0.30
C GLN A 33 2.37 -5.12 0.94
N THR A 34 1.38 -5.44 0.11
CA THR A 34 0.07 -5.87 0.59
C THR A 34 0.07 -7.34 1.02
N THR A 35 -1.07 -7.86 1.46
CA THR A 35 -1.25 -9.30 1.68
C THR A 35 -1.08 -10.13 0.39
N ASN A 36 -1.21 -9.52 -0.79
CA ASN A 36 -0.74 -10.12 -2.03
C ASN A 36 0.74 -9.73 -2.27
N PRO A 37 1.67 -10.70 -2.34
CA PRO A 37 3.09 -10.41 -2.50
C PRO A 37 3.47 -9.62 -3.76
N LYS A 38 2.60 -9.62 -4.78
CA LYS A 38 2.82 -8.94 -6.06
C LYS A 38 2.16 -7.56 -6.15
N ILE A 39 1.48 -7.11 -5.10
CA ILE A 39 0.76 -5.84 -5.07
C ILE A 39 1.30 -4.99 -3.92
N PHE A 40 1.57 -3.73 -4.24
CA PHE A 40 2.11 -2.73 -3.33
C PHE A 40 1.21 -1.50 -3.32
N ALA A 41 1.15 -0.79 -2.20
CA ALA A 41 0.33 0.42 -2.07
C ALA A 41 1.00 1.41 -1.11
N GLY A 42 0.94 2.71 -1.43
CA GLY A 42 1.45 3.77 -0.56
C GLY A 42 0.57 5.01 -0.59
N GLY A 43 0.84 5.95 0.31
CA GLY A 43 0.12 7.23 0.42
C GLY A 43 -1.25 7.09 1.09
N ASP A 44 -2.16 7.99 0.74
CA ASP A 44 -3.48 8.10 1.37
C ASP A 44 -4.34 6.83 1.29
N ALA A 45 -4.07 5.95 0.32
CA ALA A 45 -4.74 4.65 0.18
C ALA A 45 -4.41 3.68 1.33
N VAL A 46 -3.28 3.89 2.02
CA VAL A 46 -2.78 3.06 3.12
C VAL A 46 -2.88 3.81 4.44
N ARG A 47 -2.32 5.02 4.51
CA ARG A 47 -2.28 5.83 5.74
C ARG A 47 -3.57 6.60 6.01
N GLY A 48 -4.31 6.96 4.97
CA GLY A 48 -5.37 7.98 5.05
C GLY A 48 -4.84 9.40 4.87
N SER A 49 -5.71 10.39 5.08
CA SER A 49 -5.40 11.80 4.76
C SER A 49 -4.24 12.34 5.59
N ASP A 50 -3.18 12.78 4.92
CA ASP A 50 -2.04 13.45 5.52
C ASP A 50 -1.51 14.55 4.56
N LEU A 51 -0.33 15.11 4.85
CA LEU A 51 0.36 16.06 3.99
C LEU A 51 0.79 15.39 2.67
N VAL A 52 0.76 16.17 1.58
CA VAL A 52 1.21 15.69 0.25
C VAL A 52 2.65 15.17 0.28
N VAL A 53 3.52 15.76 1.08
CA VAL A 53 4.92 15.32 1.22
C VAL A 53 5.03 13.91 1.82
N THR A 54 4.13 13.55 2.72
CA THR A 54 4.05 12.21 3.30
C THR A 54 3.62 11.21 2.24
N ALA A 55 2.58 11.52 1.46
CA ALA A 55 2.13 10.64 0.39
C ALA A 55 3.21 10.42 -0.68
N ILE A 56 4.03 11.44 -0.97
CA ILE A 56 5.21 11.32 -1.84
C ILE A 56 6.26 10.38 -1.24
N ASP A 57 6.58 10.55 0.04
CA ASP A 57 7.56 9.68 0.72
C ASP A 57 7.12 8.21 0.71
N GLU A 58 5.88 7.93 1.11
CA GLU A 58 5.33 6.57 1.12
C GLU A 58 5.27 5.97 -0.30
N GLY A 59 4.92 6.77 -1.30
CA GLY A 59 4.93 6.32 -2.70
C GLY A 59 6.34 5.94 -3.19
N ARG A 60 7.37 6.70 -2.79
CA ARG A 60 8.77 6.38 -3.12
C ARG A 60 9.21 5.09 -2.44
N ARG A 61 8.87 4.92 -1.17
CA ARG A 61 9.23 3.72 -0.41
C ARG A 61 8.50 2.48 -0.89
N ALA A 62 7.26 2.61 -1.37
CA ALA A 62 6.57 1.53 -2.05
C ALA A 62 7.26 1.16 -3.38
N ALA A 63 7.78 2.15 -4.12
CA ALA A 63 8.58 1.88 -5.31
C ALA A 63 9.90 1.16 -4.96
N ASP A 64 10.59 1.58 -3.89
CA ASP A 64 11.78 0.89 -3.39
C ASP A 64 11.45 -0.56 -3.01
N GLY A 65 10.33 -0.80 -2.32
CA GLY A 65 9.85 -2.17 -2.01
C GLY A 65 9.55 -3.02 -3.24
N ILE A 66 9.08 -2.42 -4.34
CA ILE A 66 8.91 -3.12 -5.63
C ILE A 66 10.26 -3.50 -6.22
N LEU A 67 11.27 -2.61 -6.16
CA LEU A 67 12.61 -2.89 -6.65
C LEU A 67 13.27 -4.02 -5.85
N ASP A 68 13.19 -3.96 -4.52
CA ASP A 68 13.68 -5.01 -3.63
C ASP A 68 13.01 -6.37 -3.93
N PHE A 69 11.70 -6.37 -4.19
CA PHE A 69 10.95 -7.59 -4.56
C PHE A 69 11.39 -8.17 -5.91
N LEU A 70 11.77 -7.30 -6.85
CA LEU A 70 12.22 -7.69 -8.19
C LEU A 70 13.73 -7.96 -8.27
N ASP A 71 14.48 -7.71 -7.20
CA ASP A 71 15.94 -7.86 -7.10
C ASP A 71 16.69 -7.03 -8.16
N VAL A 72 16.36 -5.73 -8.26
CA VAL A 72 16.91 -4.78 -9.26
C VAL A 72 17.41 -3.46 -8.68
#